data_AF-A0A078L3Y1-F1
#
_entry.id   AF-A0A078L3Y1-F1
#
_cell.length_a   1.000
_cell.length_b   1.000
_cell.length_c   1.000
_cell.angle_alpha   90.00
_cell.angle_beta   90.00
_cell.angle_gamma   90.00
#
_symmetry.space_group_name_H-M   'P 1'
#
loop_
_entity.id
_entity.type
_entity.pdbx_description
1 polymer ?
#
loop_
_entity_poly.entity_id
_entity_poly.type
_entity_poly.pdbx_seq_one_letter_code
_entity_poly.pdbx_strand_id
1 'polypeptide(L)'
;MSRLQNLVNSMITVITGYNEIHTKNKYSLEAMLKQPHAELEQTLIAITKEATSSRDYYRRSSLFDYFLHVIKEVKPLVDKEEPLDSESYQRVQTLLTNLLDDVKLLLKTVQTDTITVHYDGKEAKILGSLYGGWAGGFCQSGGVLNRWIKSPDVFPAEEFNSAAFIAGNMEKHQAIVGYPLYRKKTDELTTKLEEAQKVEKQLREELGKAKGHIGELEANLSQVREEIALLQITLAKTKEELALSEARLSQIKEELTLSLAGQTQTQEKLNQSQLELTETKKELTHSQAEQAQTQEKLNQSQLILAKTKEELTHSQAEQVKTLENFNQSQLTLAQTKKELAQFQSTQVQTLEELHQSKSALVQTTKELSQSQSTQVQTLEELHQSKSALVQAQEEIAQLKEKIRLLEETKISQIRQRMLVSPMFGSPYGFNFFPGQGTAGGTAINPTVKPVSPEEAAKENSVKNELTS
;
A
#
# COMPACT_ATOMS: atom_id res chain seq x y z
N MET A 1 47.17 91.69 -68.78
CA MET A 1 46.81 92.09 -70.16
C MET A 1 47.72 91.33 -71.12
N SER A 2 47.14 90.66 -72.12
CA SER A 2 47.87 89.84 -73.10
C SER A 2 48.40 90.69 -74.27
N ARG A 3 49.36 90.17 -75.04
CA ARG A 3 49.82 90.83 -76.28
C ARG A 3 48.70 91.01 -77.31
N LEU A 4 47.69 90.12 -77.31
CA LEU A 4 46.50 90.25 -78.14
C LEU A 4 45.62 91.44 -77.69
N GLN A 5 45.40 91.58 -76.38
CA GLN A 5 44.70 92.75 -75.82
C GLN A 5 45.47 94.05 -76.11
N ASN A 6 46.80 94.05 -76.03
CA ASN A 6 47.63 95.19 -76.43
C ASN A 6 47.39 95.57 -77.91
N LEU A 7 47.41 94.58 -78.83
CA LEU A 7 47.15 94.81 -80.25
C LEU A 7 45.77 95.42 -80.48
N VAL A 8 44.71 94.80 -79.97
CA VAL A 8 43.33 95.26 -80.18
C VAL A 8 43.12 96.66 -79.58
N ASN A 9 43.65 96.92 -78.39
CA ASN A 9 43.53 98.23 -77.76
C ASN A 9 44.41 99.30 -78.46
N SER A 10 45.54 98.92 -79.06
CA SER A 10 46.37 99.86 -79.83
C SER A 10 45.68 100.39 -81.09
N MET A 11 44.72 99.65 -81.67
CA MET A 11 43.95 100.10 -82.84
C MET A 11 43.18 101.40 -82.57
N ILE A 12 42.76 101.64 -81.32
CA ILE A 12 42.14 102.91 -80.90
C ILE A 12 43.05 104.10 -81.22
N THR A 13 44.38 103.93 -81.11
CA THR A 13 45.36 104.98 -81.42
C THR A 13 45.44 105.32 -82.91
N VAL A 14 44.95 104.46 -83.80
CA VAL A 14 44.84 104.75 -85.24
C VAL A 14 43.69 105.73 -85.50
N ILE A 15 42.56 105.53 -84.84
CA ILE A 15 41.39 106.42 -84.92
C ILE A 15 41.70 107.77 -84.22
N THR A 16 42.18 107.73 -82.98
CA THR A 16 42.45 108.96 -82.21
C THR A 16 43.66 109.73 -82.72
N GLY A 17 44.73 109.04 -83.14
CA GLY A 17 45.95 109.66 -83.67
C GLY A 17 45.77 110.30 -85.04
N TYR A 18 44.74 109.89 -85.80
CA TYR A 18 44.31 110.60 -87.00
C TYR A 18 43.49 111.85 -86.64
N ASN A 19 42.57 111.74 -85.66
CA ASN A 19 41.81 112.91 -85.20
C ASN A 19 42.72 114.01 -84.62
N GLU A 20 43.70 113.66 -83.78
CA GLU A 20 44.66 114.62 -83.18
C GLU A 20 45.42 115.44 -84.24
N ILE A 21 45.69 114.87 -85.43
CA ILE A 21 46.32 115.58 -86.55
C ILE A 21 45.37 116.62 -87.20
N HIS A 22 44.07 116.38 -87.18
CA HIS A 22 43.08 117.21 -87.88
C HIS A 22 42.38 118.23 -86.99
N THR A 23 42.01 117.86 -85.76
CA THR A 23 41.25 118.71 -84.83
C THR A 23 42.11 119.29 -83.72
N LYS A 24 43.32 118.73 -83.51
CA LYS A 24 44.18 118.96 -82.32
C LYS A 24 43.56 118.48 -80.99
N ASN A 25 42.40 117.83 -81.03
CA ASN A 25 41.78 117.23 -79.85
C ASN A 25 42.51 115.93 -79.50
N LYS A 26 43.02 115.87 -78.26
CA LYS A 26 43.86 114.76 -77.79
C LYS A 26 43.08 113.83 -76.88
N TYR A 27 42.97 112.57 -77.29
CA TYR A 27 42.22 111.53 -76.57
C TYR A 27 43.18 110.58 -75.85
N SER A 28 42.99 110.38 -74.55
CA SER A 28 43.81 109.44 -73.77
C SER A 28 43.31 108.01 -73.96
N LEU A 29 44.16 107.14 -74.50
CA LEU A 29 43.90 105.70 -74.60
C LEU A 29 43.54 105.10 -73.24
N GLU A 30 44.24 105.49 -72.16
CA GLU A 30 44.00 104.97 -70.82
C GLU A 30 42.61 105.37 -70.28
N ALA A 31 42.11 106.56 -70.65
CA ALA A 31 40.76 106.98 -70.28
C ALA A 31 39.69 106.20 -71.08
N MET A 32 39.92 106.01 -72.38
CA MET A 32 39.02 105.26 -73.27
C MET A 32 38.94 103.78 -72.88
N LEU A 33 40.05 103.17 -72.45
CA LEU A 33 40.07 101.77 -72.00
C LEU A 33 39.41 101.52 -70.63
N LYS A 34 39.03 102.58 -69.90
CA LYS A 34 38.23 102.50 -68.67
C LYS A 34 36.72 102.60 -68.94
N GLN A 35 36.30 102.92 -70.17
CA GLN A 35 34.90 102.95 -70.55
C GLN A 35 34.35 101.53 -70.78
N PRO A 36 33.08 101.24 -70.43
CA PRO A 36 32.38 100.06 -70.89
C PRO A 36 32.40 99.95 -72.42
N HIS A 37 32.44 98.73 -72.98
CA HIS A 37 32.58 98.52 -74.44
C HIS A 37 31.57 99.31 -75.29
N ALA A 38 30.32 99.45 -74.84
CA ALA A 38 29.29 100.22 -75.53
C ALA A 38 29.57 101.74 -75.55
N GLU A 39 30.06 102.30 -74.44
CA GLU A 39 30.45 103.72 -74.36
C GLU A 39 31.71 104.01 -75.17
N LEU A 40 32.66 103.07 -75.17
CA LEU A 40 33.85 103.12 -76.02
C LEU A 40 33.48 103.08 -77.51
N GLU A 41 32.53 102.23 -77.91
CA GLU A 41 32.02 102.19 -79.30
C GLU A 41 31.43 103.54 -79.71
N GLN A 42 30.54 104.13 -78.89
CA GLN A 42 29.96 105.44 -79.18
C GLN A 42 31.01 106.56 -79.20
N THR A 43 32.00 106.50 -78.31
CA THR A 43 33.13 107.46 -78.28
C THR A 43 33.96 107.36 -79.57
N LEU A 44 34.27 106.15 -80.04
CA LEU A 44 34.99 105.94 -81.30
C LEU A 44 34.17 106.36 -82.52
N ILE A 45 32.85 106.09 -82.55
CA ILE A 45 31.93 106.57 -83.60
C ILE A 45 31.95 108.10 -83.68
N ALA A 46 31.95 108.81 -82.54
CA ALA A 46 32.00 110.26 -82.50
C ALA A 46 33.34 110.79 -83.04
N ILE A 47 34.46 110.22 -82.61
CA ILE A 47 35.83 110.60 -83.04
C ILE A 47 36.03 110.34 -84.54
N THR A 48 35.58 109.20 -85.07
CA THR A 48 35.63 108.90 -86.52
C THR A 48 34.83 109.90 -87.33
N LYS A 49 33.63 110.31 -86.88
CA LYS A 49 32.82 111.34 -87.54
C LYS A 49 33.51 112.71 -87.49
N GLU A 50 34.03 113.11 -86.34
CA GLU A 50 34.74 114.39 -86.16
C GLU A 50 35.93 114.49 -87.14
N ALA A 51 36.80 113.47 -87.16
CA ALA A 51 37.99 113.42 -88.00
C ALA A 51 37.71 113.40 -89.52
N THR A 52 36.48 113.10 -89.93
CA THR A 52 36.09 112.93 -91.35
C THR A 52 35.04 113.93 -91.84
N SER A 53 34.54 114.81 -90.98
CA SER A 53 33.47 115.78 -91.30
C SER A 53 33.87 116.92 -92.27
N SER A 54 35.14 117.02 -92.66
CA SER A 54 35.67 118.09 -93.50
C SER A 54 35.83 117.68 -94.98
N ARG A 55 35.62 118.65 -95.89
CA ARG A 55 35.43 118.45 -97.33
C ARG A 55 36.58 117.74 -98.05
N ASP A 56 37.78 117.79 -97.50
CA ASP A 56 38.99 117.18 -98.08
C ASP A 56 39.32 115.81 -97.46
N TYR A 57 38.72 115.47 -96.31
CA TYR A 57 39.10 114.32 -95.49
C TYR A 57 38.02 113.24 -95.35
N TYR A 58 36.77 113.50 -95.75
CA TYR A 58 35.69 112.49 -95.83
C TYR A 58 36.11 111.20 -96.57
N ARG A 59 37.03 111.31 -97.53
CA ARG A 59 37.61 110.20 -98.31
C ARG A 59 38.39 109.18 -97.48
N ARG A 60 38.53 109.39 -96.16
CA ARG A 60 39.15 108.45 -95.23
C ARG A 60 38.17 107.77 -94.27
N SER A 61 36.86 108.05 -94.32
CA SER A 61 35.88 107.40 -93.42
C SER A 61 35.97 105.87 -93.49
N SER A 62 35.96 105.30 -94.70
CA SER A 62 36.05 103.85 -94.96
C SER A 62 37.22 103.13 -94.27
N LEU A 63 38.32 103.84 -93.95
CA LEU A 63 39.45 103.29 -93.19
C LEU A 63 39.14 103.22 -91.70
N PHE A 64 38.59 104.28 -91.13
CA PHE A 64 38.30 104.36 -89.69
C PHE A 64 37.01 103.61 -89.34
N ASP A 65 36.06 103.52 -90.26
CA ASP A 65 34.89 102.64 -90.20
C ASP A 65 35.33 101.15 -90.20
N TYR A 66 36.36 100.78 -90.98
CA TYR A 66 36.93 99.42 -90.96
C TYR A 66 37.64 99.11 -89.63
N PHE A 67 38.51 100.02 -89.17
CA PHE A 67 39.19 99.89 -87.86
C PHE A 67 38.19 99.82 -86.70
N LEU A 68 37.13 100.64 -86.74
CA LEU A 68 36.04 100.64 -85.77
C LEU A 68 35.29 99.30 -85.75
N HIS A 69 34.93 98.76 -86.93
CA HIS A 69 34.28 97.46 -87.02
C HIS A 69 35.15 96.35 -86.41
N VAL A 70 36.44 96.29 -86.73
CA VAL A 70 37.33 95.27 -86.18
C VAL A 70 37.56 95.45 -84.66
N ILE A 71 37.64 96.70 -84.13
CA ILE A 71 37.64 96.93 -82.67
C ILE A 71 36.34 96.41 -82.04
N LYS A 72 35.18 96.75 -82.61
CA LYS A 72 33.86 96.36 -82.10
C LYS A 72 33.69 94.85 -82.03
N GLU A 73 34.07 94.14 -83.08
CA GLU A 73 33.94 92.69 -83.19
C GLU A 73 34.93 91.94 -82.28
N VAL A 74 36.18 92.41 -82.21
CA VAL A 74 37.26 91.66 -81.57
C VAL A 74 37.40 91.98 -80.08
N LYS A 75 37.26 93.25 -79.67
CA LYS A 75 37.54 93.68 -78.29
C LYS A 75 36.66 92.97 -77.23
N PRO A 76 35.33 92.82 -77.41
CA PRO A 76 34.48 92.11 -76.44
C PRO A 76 34.73 90.59 -76.36
N LEU A 77 35.46 90.02 -77.33
CA LEU A 77 35.90 88.62 -77.30
C LEU A 77 37.25 88.49 -76.60
N VAL A 78 38.19 89.38 -76.91
CA VAL A 78 39.58 89.35 -76.42
C VAL A 78 39.74 89.88 -74.98
N ASP A 79 38.71 90.53 -74.42
CA ASP A 79 38.66 90.92 -73.01
C ASP A 79 37.84 89.95 -72.12
N LYS A 80 37.42 88.78 -72.64
CA LYS A 80 36.82 87.71 -71.81
C LYS A 80 37.87 87.09 -70.87
N GLU A 81 37.42 86.67 -69.68
CA GLU A 81 38.22 85.89 -68.73
C GLU A 81 38.20 84.37 -69.03
N GLU A 82 37.42 83.94 -70.02
CA GLU A 82 37.31 82.55 -70.46
C GLU A 82 37.99 82.33 -71.82
N PRO A 83 38.53 81.12 -72.10
CA PRO A 83 38.92 80.71 -73.44
C PRO A 83 37.81 80.93 -74.48
N LEU A 84 38.21 81.31 -75.69
CA LEU A 84 37.30 81.44 -76.82
C LEU A 84 36.93 80.05 -77.35
N ASP A 85 35.65 79.88 -77.66
CA ASP A 85 35.17 78.78 -78.47
C ASP A 85 35.80 78.81 -79.88
N SER A 86 35.71 77.69 -80.60
CA SER A 86 36.36 77.54 -81.91
C SER A 86 35.85 78.50 -82.98
N GLU A 87 34.60 78.99 -82.90
CA GLU A 87 34.05 79.95 -83.87
C GLU A 87 34.56 81.36 -83.56
N SER A 88 34.44 81.81 -82.31
CA SER A 88 35.00 83.10 -81.85
C SER A 88 36.51 83.19 -82.09
N TYR A 89 37.25 82.10 -81.86
CA TYR A 89 38.69 82.03 -82.11
C TYR A 89 39.01 82.30 -83.59
N GLN A 90 38.34 81.61 -84.52
CA GLN A 90 38.54 81.79 -85.97
C GLN A 90 38.08 83.17 -86.46
N ARG A 91 36.96 83.70 -85.94
CA ARG A 91 36.45 85.04 -86.24
C ARG A 91 37.49 86.12 -85.89
N VAL A 92 38.04 86.07 -84.68
CA VAL A 92 39.09 87.00 -84.23
C VAL A 92 40.36 86.83 -85.06
N GLN A 93 40.81 85.59 -85.29
CA GLN A 93 42.02 85.32 -86.06
C GLN A 93 41.91 85.89 -87.49
N THR A 94 40.77 85.69 -88.16
CA THR A 94 40.53 86.19 -89.52
C THR A 94 40.47 87.71 -89.56
N LEU A 95 39.65 88.35 -88.71
CA LEU A 95 39.48 89.81 -88.70
C LEU A 95 40.80 90.56 -88.45
N LEU A 96 41.61 90.09 -87.49
CA LEU A 96 42.91 90.71 -87.20
C LEU A 96 43.97 90.41 -88.27
N THR A 97 43.93 89.23 -88.91
CA THR A 97 44.89 88.89 -89.98
C THR A 97 44.62 89.76 -91.22
N ASN A 98 43.37 89.79 -91.68
CA ASN A 98 42.95 90.59 -92.83
C ASN A 98 43.31 92.07 -92.63
N LEU A 99 42.99 92.64 -91.47
CA LEU A 99 43.33 94.03 -91.13
C LEU A 99 44.84 94.32 -91.27
N LEU A 100 45.70 93.44 -90.75
CA LEU A 100 47.14 93.66 -90.79
C LEU A 100 47.72 93.52 -92.19
N ASP A 101 47.17 92.64 -93.02
CA ASP A 101 47.58 92.51 -94.42
C ASP A 101 47.03 93.66 -95.30
N ASP A 102 45.78 94.10 -95.07
CA ASP A 102 45.19 95.30 -95.69
C ASP A 102 45.97 96.56 -95.33
N VAL A 103 46.42 96.70 -94.07
CA VAL A 103 47.27 97.83 -93.63
C VAL A 103 48.66 97.77 -94.28
N LYS A 104 49.26 96.57 -94.40
CA LYS A 104 50.52 96.38 -95.13
C LYS A 104 50.38 96.69 -96.63
N LEU A 105 49.22 96.42 -97.23
CA LEU A 105 48.91 96.75 -98.61
C LEU A 105 48.68 98.25 -98.78
N LEU A 106 47.85 98.88 -97.93
CA LEU A 106 47.61 100.33 -97.89
C LEU A 106 48.89 101.15 -97.83
N LEU A 107 49.88 100.70 -97.06
CA LEU A 107 51.20 101.34 -96.93
C LEU A 107 52.11 101.14 -98.16
N LYS A 108 51.76 100.25 -99.08
CA LYS A 108 52.44 100.01 -100.36
C LYS A 108 51.67 100.59 -101.57
N THR A 109 50.39 100.96 -101.41
CA THR A 109 49.53 101.55 -102.45
C THR A 109 49.62 103.10 -102.50
N VAL A 110 49.54 103.68 -103.69
CA VAL A 110 49.53 105.14 -103.92
C VAL A 110 48.15 105.73 -103.60
N GLN A 111 48.10 106.95 -103.05
CA GLN A 111 46.88 107.62 -102.60
C GLN A 111 45.85 107.90 -103.71
N THR A 112 46.23 107.84 -104.99
CA THR A 112 45.29 107.89 -106.12
C THR A 112 44.48 106.62 -106.28
N ASP A 113 45.03 105.50 -105.84
CA ASP A 113 44.53 104.16 -106.10
C ASP A 113 43.80 103.64 -104.86
N THR A 114 42.94 102.63 -105.01
CA THR A 114 42.18 102.04 -103.91
C THR A 114 42.49 100.56 -103.74
N ILE A 115 42.66 100.11 -102.49
CA ILE A 115 42.42 98.71 -102.15
C ILE A 115 40.92 98.50 -101.91
N THR A 116 40.44 97.28 -102.13
CA THR A 116 39.09 96.86 -101.73
C THR A 116 39.20 96.03 -100.46
N VAL A 117 38.44 96.39 -99.43
CA VAL A 117 38.30 95.61 -98.19
C VAL A 117 36.85 95.15 -97.99
N HIS A 118 36.66 94.12 -97.17
CA HIS A 118 35.35 93.56 -96.85
C HIS A 118 35.14 93.50 -95.33
N TYR A 119 34.14 94.22 -94.84
CA TYR A 119 33.75 94.25 -93.43
C TYR A 119 32.27 94.62 -93.28
N ASP A 120 31.62 94.25 -92.18
CA ASP A 120 30.20 94.56 -91.91
C ASP A 120 29.24 94.20 -93.08
N GLY A 121 29.55 93.12 -93.81
CA GLY A 121 28.82 92.69 -95.01
C GLY A 121 28.95 93.60 -96.25
N LYS A 122 29.87 94.56 -96.24
CA LYS A 122 30.02 95.62 -97.25
C LYS A 122 31.36 95.53 -97.98
N GLU A 123 31.35 95.95 -99.24
CA GLU A 123 32.58 96.31 -99.97
C GLU A 123 32.92 97.77 -99.69
N ALA A 124 34.15 98.06 -99.27
CA ALA A 124 34.64 99.41 -99.09
C ALA A 124 35.97 99.62 -99.82
N LYS A 125 36.07 100.74 -100.55
CA LYS A 125 37.29 101.13 -101.28
C LYS A 125 38.06 102.15 -100.46
N ILE A 126 39.28 101.80 -100.05
CA ILE A 126 40.15 102.64 -99.22
C ILE A 126 41.33 103.10 -100.07
N LEU A 127 41.53 104.42 -100.15
CA LEU A 127 42.65 105.02 -100.87
C LEU A 127 44.01 104.60 -100.28
N GLY A 128 45.03 104.44 -101.11
CA GLY A 128 46.40 104.15 -100.67
C GLY A 128 47.01 105.21 -99.75
N SER A 129 48.18 104.89 -99.20
CA SER A 129 48.85 105.73 -98.18
C SER A 129 50.01 106.57 -98.71
N LEU A 130 50.62 106.21 -99.84
CA LEU A 130 51.80 106.88 -100.40
C LEU A 130 51.41 108.08 -101.28
N TYR A 131 52.11 109.20 -101.16
CA TYR A 131 51.98 110.30 -102.12
C TYR A 131 52.61 109.90 -103.47
N GLY A 132 51.86 110.06 -104.55
CA GLY A 132 52.36 109.80 -105.91
C GLY A 132 53.35 110.88 -106.36
N GLY A 133 54.60 110.49 -106.59
CA GLY A 133 55.66 111.37 -107.10
C GLY A 133 57.02 111.14 -106.41
N TRP A 134 58.01 111.95 -106.79
CA TRP A 134 59.41 111.84 -106.35
C TRP A 134 59.67 112.09 -104.85
N ALA A 135 58.64 112.44 -104.07
CA ALA A 135 58.77 112.87 -102.67
C ALA A 135 58.67 111.74 -101.62
N GLY A 136 58.31 110.50 -102.01
CA GLY A 136 58.48 109.29 -101.19
C GLY A 136 57.79 109.27 -99.80
N GLY A 137 56.77 110.11 -99.57
CA GLY A 137 56.14 110.30 -98.25
C GLY A 137 54.76 109.65 -98.10
N PHE A 138 54.31 109.52 -96.85
CA PHE A 138 52.94 109.10 -96.52
C PHE A 138 51.99 110.29 -96.37
N CYS A 139 50.73 110.10 -96.77
CA CYS A 139 49.61 110.95 -96.36
C CYS A 139 49.32 110.82 -94.86
N GLN A 140 48.50 111.72 -94.28
CA GLN A 140 48.31 111.77 -92.81
C GLN A 140 47.82 110.44 -92.21
N SER A 141 46.81 109.78 -92.79
CA SER A 141 46.37 108.46 -92.36
C SER A 141 47.45 107.39 -92.55
N GLY A 142 48.21 107.47 -93.64
CA GLY A 142 49.38 106.61 -93.89
C GLY A 142 50.48 106.79 -92.85
N GLY A 143 50.74 108.02 -92.40
CA GLY A 143 51.69 108.33 -91.35
C GLY A 143 51.28 107.76 -90.00
N VAL A 144 49.99 107.78 -89.68
CA VAL A 144 49.42 107.12 -88.49
C VAL A 144 49.54 105.59 -88.60
N LEU A 145 49.16 105.00 -89.73
CA LEU A 145 49.28 103.55 -89.97
C LEU A 145 50.74 103.07 -89.91
N ASN A 146 51.67 103.79 -90.54
CA ASN A 146 53.11 103.49 -90.52
C ASN A 146 53.71 103.68 -89.11
N ARG A 147 53.20 104.61 -88.29
CA ARG A 147 53.59 104.75 -86.87
C ARG A 147 53.06 103.59 -86.03
N TRP A 148 51.80 103.20 -86.25
CA TRP A 148 51.14 102.11 -85.53
C TRP A 148 51.80 100.75 -85.82
N ILE A 149 51.96 100.37 -87.09
CA ILE A 149 52.55 99.09 -87.50
C ILE A 149 54.04 98.93 -87.10
N LYS A 150 54.69 100.03 -86.69
CA LYS A 150 56.07 100.08 -86.18
C LYS A 150 56.16 100.36 -84.67
N SER A 151 55.04 100.32 -83.94
CA SER A 151 55.06 100.43 -82.47
C SER A 151 55.67 99.15 -81.87
N PRO A 152 56.80 99.24 -81.13
CA PRO A 152 57.48 98.08 -80.56
C PRO A 152 56.70 97.44 -79.39
N ASP A 153 55.80 98.20 -78.78
CA ASP A 153 54.90 97.75 -77.69
C ASP A 153 53.81 96.79 -78.21
N VAL A 154 53.60 96.76 -79.53
CA VAL A 154 52.57 96.00 -80.22
C VAL A 154 53.20 94.94 -81.13
N PHE A 155 53.99 95.39 -82.11
CA PHE A 155 54.53 94.59 -83.20
C PHE A 155 56.02 94.22 -82.99
N PRO A 156 56.51 93.14 -83.61
CA PRO A 156 57.95 92.86 -83.63
C PRO A 156 58.71 93.92 -84.44
N ALA A 157 60.01 94.06 -84.16
CA ALA A 157 60.88 95.02 -84.86
C ALA A 157 61.24 94.60 -86.31
N GLU A 158 61.03 93.33 -86.66
CA GLU A 158 61.31 92.74 -87.98
C GLU A 158 60.03 92.55 -88.79
N GLU A 159 60.14 92.37 -90.11
CA GLU A 159 58.97 92.07 -90.95
C GLU A 159 58.36 90.71 -90.58
N PHE A 160 57.04 90.69 -90.38
CA PHE A 160 56.33 89.53 -89.84
C PHE A 160 55.16 89.10 -90.74
N ASN A 161 54.91 87.79 -90.81
CA ASN A 161 53.69 87.26 -91.39
C ASN A 161 52.49 87.52 -90.45
N SER A 162 51.41 88.10 -90.96
CA SER A 162 50.26 88.51 -90.15
C SER A 162 49.54 87.32 -89.52
N ALA A 163 49.23 86.28 -90.29
CA ALA A 163 48.53 85.09 -89.81
C ALA A 163 49.29 84.38 -88.69
N ALA A 164 50.61 84.21 -88.84
CA ALA A 164 51.47 83.60 -87.82
C ALA A 164 51.59 84.47 -86.56
N PHE A 165 51.70 85.81 -86.72
CA PHE A 165 51.73 86.74 -85.60
C PHE A 165 50.40 86.75 -84.82
N ILE A 166 49.25 86.76 -85.50
CA ILE A 166 47.95 86.66 -84.84
C ILE A 166 47.79 85.29 -84.16
N ALA A 167 48.08 84.18 -84.84
CA ALA A 167 47.99 82.85 -84.26
C ALA A 167 48.81 82.70 -82.97
N GLY A 168 50.07 83.13 -82.98
CA GLY A 168 50.96 83.07 -81.81
C GLY A 168 50.61 84.04 -80.67
N ASN A 169 49.79 85.08 -80.93
CA ASN A 169 49.22 85.93 -79.88
C ASN A 169 47.88 85.37 -79.36
N MET A 170 47.06 84.77 -80.23
CA MET A 170 45.83 84.07 -79.89
C MET A 170 46.12 82.91 -78.94
N GLU A 171 47.00 81.99 -79.32
CA GLU A 171 47.43 80.84 -78.51
C GLU A 171 47.87 81.26 -77.10
N LYS A 172 48.75 82.28 -77.01
CA LYS A 172 49.25 82.78 -75.72
C LYS A 172 48.17 83.47 -74.89
N HIS A 173 47.22 84.16 -75.52
CA HIS A 173 46.07 84.72 -74.82
C HIS A 173 45.14 83.62 -74.29
N GLN A 174 44.84 82.58 -75.08
CA GLN A 174 44.07 81.41 -74.66
C GLN A 174 44.71 80.70 -73.47
N ALA A 175 46.04 80.51 -73.49
CA ALA A 175 46.78 79.94 -72.36
C ALA A 175 46.67 80.81 -71.09
N ILE A 176 46.74 82.14 -71.21
CA ILE A 176 46.63 83.07 -70.08
C ILE A 176 45.24 83.01 -69.42
N VAL A 177 44.15 82.96 -70.20
CA VAL A 177 42.78 82.92 -69.64
C VAL A 177 42.36 81.52 -69.20
N GLY A 178 42.84 80.46 -69.88
CA GLY A 178 42.51 79.08 -69.53
C GLY A 178 43.20 78.58 -68.26
N TYR A 179 44.47 78.95 -68.03
CA TYR A 179 45.27 78.39 -66.94
C TYR A 179 44.67 78.56 -65.53
N PRO A 180 44.11 79.74 -65.13
CA PRO A 180 43.41 79.89 -63.86
C PRO A 180 42.20 78.96 -63.70
N LEU A 181 41.43 78.75 -64.77
CA LEU A 181 40.25 77.89 -64.77
C LEU A 181 40.63 76.41 -64.67
N TYR A 182 41.63 75.97 -65.43
CA TYR A 182 42.17 74.61 -65.33
C TYR A 182 42.76 74.34 -63.94
N ARG A 183 43.49 75.31 -63.37
CA ARG A 183 44.00 75.20 -62.00
C ARG A 183 42.86 75.07 -60.99
N LYS A 184 41.90 76.00 -60.96
CA LYS A 184 40.75 75.96 -60.04
C LYS A 184 39.99 74.63 -60.13
N LYS A 185 39.75 74.14 -61.35
CA LYS A 185 39.09 72.84 -61.59
C LYS A 185 39.93 71.65 -61.12
N THR A 186 41.27 71.73 -61.22
CA THR A 186 42.19 70.71 -60.69
C THR A 186 42.20 70.71 -59.17
N ASP A 187 42.24 71.89 -58.55
CA ASP A 187 42.15 72.05 -57.09
C ASP A 187 40.81 71.49 -56.58
N GLU A 188 39.68 71.86 -57.18
CA GLU A 188 38.34 71.33 -56.87
C GLU A 188 38.21 69.81 -57.03
N LEU A 189 38.82 69.23 -58.08
CA LEU A 189 38.83 67.77 -58.29
C LEU A 189 39.72 67.06 -57.28
N THR A 190 40.81 67.68 -56.85
CA THR A 190 41.73 67.13 -55.85
C THR A 190 41.04 67.05 -54.48
N THR A 191 40.38 68.12 -54.03
CA THR A 191 39.60 68.10 -52.79
C THR A 191 38.51 67.02 -52.81
N LYS A 192 37.75 66.91 -53.91
CA LYS A 192 36.71 65.87 -54.06
C LYS A 192 37.28 64.44 -54.06
N LEU A 193 38.50 64.25 -54.57
CA LEU A 193 39.19 62.95 -54.52
C LEU A 193 39.61 62.59 -53.09
N GLU A 194 40.16 63.55 -52.34
CA GLU A 194 40.54 63.37 -50.93
C GLU A 194 39.30 63.08 -50.04
N GLU A 195 38.19 63.78 -50.26
CA GLU A 195 36.90 63.53 -49.61
C GLU A 195 36.38 62.12 -49.91
N ALA A 196 36.39 61.71 -51.19
CA ALA A 196 35.95 60.38 -51.60
C ALA A 196 36.82 59.26 -51.00
N GLN A 197 38.14 59.41 -50.99
CA GLN A 197 39.07 58.45 -50.37
C GLN A 197 38.87 58.34 -48.85
N LYS A 198 38.57 59.45 -48.18
CA LYS A 198 38.24 59.47 -46.75
C LYS A 198 36.95 58.69 -46.45
N VAL A 199 35.90 58.89 -47.25
CA VAL A 199 34.64 58.15 -47.14
C VAL A 199 34.84 56.66 -47.44
N GLU A 200 35.62 56.31 -48.47
CA GLU A 200 35.93 54.91 -48.80
C GLU A 200 36.65 54.21 -47.63
N LYS A 201 37.61 54.88 -47.00
CA LYS A 201 38.29 54.35 -45.81
C LYS A 201 37.32 54.11 -44.64
N GLN A 202 36.42 55.06 -44.37
CA GLN A 202 35.42 54.91 -43.30
C GLN A 202 34.49 53.72 -43.56
N LEU A 203 33.99 53.57 -44.80
CA LEU A 203 33.16 52.43 -45.21
C LEU A 203 33.90 51.09 -45.10
N ARG A 204 35.20 51.04 -45.42
CA ARG A 204 36.03 49.84 -45.20
C ARG A 204 36.15 49.47 -43.72
N GLU A 205 36.32 50.45 -42.84
CA GLU A 205 36.39 50.23 -41.38
C GLU A 205 35.05 49.76 -40.80
N GLU A 206 33.93 50.32 -41.24
CA GLU A 206 32.58 49.89 -40.84
C GLU A 206 32.24 48.48 -41.37
N LEU A 207 32.57 48.18 -42.62
CA LEU A 207 32.43 46.84 -43.19
C LEU A 207 33.27 45.80 -42.43
N GLY A 208 34.44 46.18 -41.93
CA GLY A 208 35.27 45.34 -41.06
C GLY A 208 34.57 45.01 -39.74
N LYS A 209 34.01 46.02 -39.05
CA LYS A 209 33.25 45.84 -37.80
C LYS A 209 32.00 44.97 -38.02
N ALA A 210 31.25 45.22 -39.09
CA ALA A 210 30.05 44.46 -39.44
C ALA A 210 30.37 42.97 -39.67
N LYS A 211 31.47 42.65 -40.38
CA LYS A 211 31.94 41.26 -40.55
C LYS A 211 32.34 40.61 -39.23
N GLY A 212 32.95 41.36 -38.31
CA GLY A 212 33.27 40.89 -36.96
C GLY A 212 32.02 40.46 -36.19
N HIS A 213 31.00 41.34 -36.11
CA HIS A 213 29.73 41.03 -35.43
C HIS A 213 28.99 39.85 -36.08
N ILE A 214 29.06 39.69 -37.42
CA ILE A 214 28.46 38.52 -38.09
C ILE A 214 29.14 37.22 -37.64
N GLY A 215 30.47 37.15 -37.62
CA GLY A 215 31.19 35.96 -37.15
C GLY A 215 30.93 35.63 -35.67
N GLU A 216 30.76 36.65 -34.82
CA GLU A 216 30.36 36.48 -33.42
C GLU A 216 28.93 35.92 -33.29
N LEU A 217 27.98 36.43 -34.09
CA LEU A 217 26.62 35.91 -34.15
C LEU A 217 26.57 34.46 -34.69
N GLU A 218 27.39 34.12 -35.69
CA GLU A 218 27.51 32.76 -36.23
C GLU A 218 28.06 31.78 -35.17
N ALA A 219 29.07 32.18 -34.41
CA ALA A 219 29.62 31.38 -33.31
C ALA A 219 28.59 31.15 -32.19
N ASN A 220 27.94 32.21 -31.72
CA ASN A 220 26.88 32.15 -30.69
C ASN A 220 25.71 31.26 -31.15
N LEU A 221 25.32 31.35 -32.43
CA LEU A 221 24.26 30.54 -33.02
C LEU A 221 24.66 29.05 -33.13
N SER A 222 25.95 28.74 -33.30
CA SER A 222 26.44 27.35 -33.21
C SER A 222 26.34 26.81 -31.79
N GLN A 223 26.81 27.56 -30.78
CA GLN A 223 26.71 27.15 -29.37
C GLN A 223 25.25 26.87 -28.95
N VAL A 224 24.32 27.78 -29.28
CA VAL A 224 22.89 27.59 -28.96
C VAL A 224 22.29 26.35 -29.63
N ARG A 225 22.77 25.96 -30.82
CA ARG A 225 22.34 24.69 -31.46
C ARG A 225 22.84 23.46 -30.71
N GLU A 226 24.07 23.48 -30.21
CA GLU A 226 24.65 22.41 -29.41
C GLU A 226 23.94 22.27 -28.05
N GLU A 227 23.67 23.39 -27.37
CA GLU A 227 22.88 23.42 -26.13
C GLU A 227 21.46 22.85 -26.34
N ILE A 228 20.78 23.23 -27.43
CA ILE A 228 19.47 22.67 -27.79
C ILE A 228 19.53 21.16 -28.04
N ALA A 229 20.58 20.65 -28.71
CA ALA A 229 20.75 19.22 -28.94
C ALA A 229 20.97 18.44 -27.62
N LEU A 230 21.78 18.97 -26.71
CA LEU A 230 21.99 18.38 -25.37
C LEU A 230 20.70 18.38 -24.52
N LEU A 231 19.90 19.45 -24.60
CA LEU A 231 18.60 19.53 -23.94
C LEU A 231 17.59 18.52 -24.54
N GLN A 232 17.60 18.30 -25.86
CA GLN A 232 16.76 17.29 -26.50
C GLN A 232 17.11 15.86 -26.06
N ILE A 233 18.40 15.52 -25.96
CA ILE A 233 18.87 14.23 -25.43
C ILE A 233 18.43 14.05 -23.97
N THR A 234 18.58 15.10 -23.16
CA THR A 234 18.18 15.10 -21.74
C THR A 234 16.66 14.92 -21.57
N LEU A 235 15.86 15.58 -22.42
CA LEU A 235 14.40 15.45 -22.45
C LEU A 235 13.94 14.06 -22.90
N ALA A 236 14.66 13.40 -23.81
CA ALA A 236 14.38 12.02 -24.18
C ALA A 236 14.63 11.05 -23.01
N LYS A 237 15.79 11.15 -22.36
CA LYS A 237 16.17 10.31 -21.22
C LYS A 237 15.20 10.46 -20.03
N THR A 238 14.83 11.69 -19.68
CA THR A 238 13.89 11.96 -18.58
C THR A 238 12.47 11.44 -18.85
N LYS A 239 12.04 11.39 -20.14
CA LYS A 239 10.77 10.74 -20.51
C LYS A 239 10.82 9.22 -20.38
N GLU A 240 11.94 8.60 -20.72
CA GLU A 240 12.16 7.16 -20.54
C GLU A 240 12.18 6.78 -19.05
N GLU A 241 12.89 7.56 -18.23
CA GLU A 241 12.91 7.42 -16.77
C GLU A 241 11.52 7.60 -16.13
N LEU A 242 10.72 8.55 -16.63
CA LEU A 242 9.32 8.73 -16.20
C LEU A 242 8.45 7.52 -16.55
N ALA A 243 8.48 7.05 -17.80
CA ALA A 243 7.68 5.90 -18.24
C ALA A 243 8.05 4.62 -17.47
N LEU A 244 9.33 4.42 -17.16
CA LEU A 244 9.81 3.32 -16.32
C LEU A 244 9.34 3.45 -14.85
N SER A 245 9.24 4.67 -14.33
CA SER A 245 8.67 4.96 -13.01
C SER A 245 7.16 4.67 -12.97
N GLU A 246 6.42 5.10 -13.99
CA GLU A 246 4.97 4.83 -14.13
C GLU A 246 4.68 3.33 -14.23
N ALA A 247 5.47 2.58 -15.01
CA ALA A 247 5.36 1.13 -15.12
C ALA A 247 5.57 0.43 -13.76
N ARG A 248 6.63 0.81 -13.01
CA ARG A 248 6.88 0.30 -11.65
C ARG A 248 5.75 0.64 -10.68
N LEU A 249 5.22 1.86 -10.76
CA LEU A 249 4.09 2.30 -9.92
C LEU A 249 2.80 1.52 -10.25
N SER A 250 2.63 1.07 -11.50
CA SER A 250 1.54 0.15 -11.86
C SER A 250 1.74 -1.25 -11.27
N GLN A 251 2.96 -1.82 -11.35
CA GLN A 251 3.28 -3.13 -10.77
C GLN A 251 3.06 -3.14 -9.24
N ILE A 252 3.56 -2.13 -8.53
CA ILE A 252 3.40 -2.01 -7.08
C ILE A 252 1.92 -1.91 -6.66
N LYS A 253 1.05 -1.29 -7.48
CA LYS A 253 -0.40 -1.26 -7.24
C LYS A 253 -1.04 -2.64 -7.40
N GLU A 254 -0.61 -3.42 -8.38
CA GLU A 254 -1.10 -4.78 -8.62
C GLU A 254 -0.65 -5.73 -7.49
N GLU A 255 0.63 -5.70 -7.12
CA GLU A 255 1.19 -6.43 -5.97
C GLU A 255 0.47 -6.08 -4.66
N LEU A 256 0.22 -4.79 -4.40
CA LEU A 256 -0.54 -4.33 -3.23
C LEU A 256 -1.99 -4.84 -3.24
N THR A 257 -2.64 -4.87 -4.41
CA THR A 257 -4.02 -5.38 -4.56
C THR A 257 -4.09 -6.88 -4.30
N LEU A 258 -3.13 -7.65 -4.82
CA LEU A 258 -3.00 -9.09 -4.56
C LEU A 258 -2.70 -9.38 -3.07
N SER A 259 -1.82 -8.58 -2.46
CA SER A 259 -1.48 -8.69 -1.04
C SER A 259 -2.70 -8.42 -0.13
N LEU A 260 -3.47 -7.36 -0.41
CA LEU A 260 -4.71 -7.06 0.30
C LEU A 260 -5.76 -8.17 0.14
N ALA A 261 -5.92 -8.72 -1.07
CA ALA A 261 -6.82 -9.85 -1.29
C ALA A 261 -6.40 -11.10 -0.50
N GLY A 262 -5.10 -11.39 -0.44
CA GLY A 262 -4.53 -12.47 0.38
C GLY A 262 -4.74 -12.24 1.89
N GLN A 263 -4.62 -10.99 2.35
CA GLN A 263 -4.91 -10.61 3.74
C GLN A 263 -6.39 -10.83 4.08
N THR A 264 -7.31 -10.39 3.22
CA THR A 264 -8.76 -10.61 3.40
C THR A 264 -9.09 -12.09 3.48
N GLN A 265 -8.61 -12.92 2.54
CA GLN A 265 -8.86 -14.37 2.56
C GLN A 265 -8.26 -15.04 3.82
N THR A 266 -7.13 -14.54 4.32
CA THR A 266 -6.52 -15.03 5.56
C THR A 266 -7.37 -14.67 6.79
N GLN A 267 -7.93 -13.46 6.82
CA GLN A 267 -8.84 -13.02 7.89
C GLN A 267 -10.17 -13.80 7.86
N GLU A 268 -10.73 -14.08 6.68
CA GLU A 268 -11.92 -14.92 6.51
C GLU A 268 -11.71 -16.33 7.08
N LYS A 269 -10.60 -16.97 6.71
CA LYS A 269 -10.20 -18.28 7.26
C LYS A 269 -10.02 -18.25 8.78
N LEU A 270 -9.37 -17.21 9.30
CA LEU A 270 -9.20 -17.04 10.75
C LEU A 270 -10.54 -16.87 11.47
N ASN A 271 -11.47 -16.09 10.92
CA ASN A 271 -12.81 -15.92 11.45
C ASN A 271 -13.59 -17.25 11.45
N GLN A 272 -13.49 -18.03 10.36
CA GLN A 272 -14.11 -19.35 10.27
C GLN A 272 -13.57 -20.29 11.35
N SER A 273 -12.25 -20.44 11.49
CA SER A 273 -11.67 -21.31 12.52
C SER A 273 -11.92 -20.82 13.95
N GLN A 274 -12.18 -19.54 14.17
CA GLN A 274 -12.66 -19.03 15.47
C GLN A 274 -14.12 -19.43 15.76
N LEU A 275 -14.99 -19.48 14.75
CA LEU A 275 -16.36 -19.99 14.88
C LEU A 275 -16.34 -21.51 15.17
N GLU A 276 -15.60 -22.29 14.37
CA GLU A 276 -15.42 -23.74 14.55
C GLU A 276 -14.89 -24.06 15.97
N LEU A 277 -13.82 -23.38 16.42
CA LEU A 277 -13.29 -23.53 17.78
C LEU A 277 -14.30 -23.14 18.87
N THR A 278 -15.20 -22.20 18.60
CA THR A 278 -16.26 -21.80 19.54
C THR A 278 -17.38 -22.83 19.60
N GLU A 279 -17.67 -23.51 18.49
CA GLU A 279 -18.64 -24.61 18.41
C GLU A 279 -18.11 -25.86 19.12
N THR A 280 -16.90 -26.31 18.79
CA THR A 280 -16.26 -27.46 19.47
C THR A 280 -16.08 -27.24 20.98
N LYS A 281 -15.89 -25.99 21.43
CA LYS A 281 -15.92 -25.66 22.87
C LYS A 281 -17.30 -25.87 23.50
N LYS A 282 -18.40 -25.51 22.83
CA LYS A 282 -19.76 -25.77 23.32
C LYS A 282 -20.03 -27.27 23.39
N GLU A 283 -19.69 -28.01 22.34
CA GLU A 283 -19.81 -29.47 22.30
C GLU A 283 -19.04 -30.12 23.47
N LEU A 284 -17.78 -29.73 23.68
CA LEU A 284 -16.98 -30.22 24.80
C LEU A 284 -17.62 -29.92 26.17
N THR A 285 -18.15 -28.71 26.38
CA THR A 285 -18.86 -28.39 27.64
C THR A 285 -20.17 -29.17 27.79
N HIS A 286 -20.84 -29.53 26.70
CA HIS A 286 -22.04 -30.36 26.72
C HIS A 286 -21.69 -31.81 27.11
N SER A 287 -20.73 -32.44 26.43
CA SER A 287 -20.29 -33.80 26.75
C SER A 287 -19.72 -33.92 28.17
N GLN A 288 -19.06 -32.87 28.68
CA GLN A 288 -18.63 -32.83 30.09
C GLN A 288 -19.82 -32.81 31.07
N ALA A 289 -20.90 -32.10 30.75
CA ALA A 289 -22.13 -32.10 31.56
C ALA A 289 -22.86 -33.46 31.48
N GLU A 290 -22.93 -34.09 30.31
CA GLU A 290 -23.48 -35.45 30.15
C GLU A 290 -22.66 -36.49 30.91
N GLN A 291 -21.32 -36.40 30.88
CA GLN A 291 -20.43 -37.25 31.65
C GLN A 291 -20.66 -37.08 33.17
N ALA A 292 -20.81 -35.84 33.64
CA ALA A 292 -21.09 -35.56 35.06
C ALA A 292 -22.44 -36.16 35.51
N GLN A 293 -23.51 -35.98 34.72
CA GLN A 293 -24.81 -36.59 35.01
C GLN A 293 -24.76 -38.13 34.97
N THR A 294 -23.96 -38.70 34.07
CA THR A 294 -23.79 -40.16 33.97
C THR A 294 -23.04 -40.71 35.17
N GLN A 295 -22.00 -40.02 35.63
CA GLN A 295 -21.28 -40.37 36.85
C GLN A 295 -22.17 -40.24 38.10
N GLU A 296 -23.04 -39.22 38.17
CA GLU A 296 -24.00 -39.07 39.27
C GLU A 296 -24.98 -40.25 39.31
N LYS A 297 -25.61 -40.59 38.17
CA LYS A 297 -26.51 -41.75 38.04
C LYS A 297 -25.81 -43.06 38.40
N LEU A 298 -24.54 -43.22 38.04
CA LEU A 298 -23.72 -44.38 38.42
C LEU A 298 -23.50 -44.43 39.94
N ASN A 299 -23.14 -43.31 40.56
CA ASN A 299 -22.93 -43.22 42.01
C ASN A 299 -24.24 -43.51 42.79
N GLN A 300 -25.37 -42.95 42.34
CA GLN A 300 -26.70 -43.26 42.88
C GLN A 300 -27.03 -44.76 42.77
N SER A 301 -26.76 -45.36 41.61
CA SER A 301 -26.98 -46.79 41.36
C SER A 301 -26.10 -47.69 42.25
N GLN A 302 -24.84 -47.29 42.48
CA GLN A 302 -23.94 -47.98 43.40
C GLN A 302 -24.41 -47.90 44.86
N LEU A 303 -24.94 -46.75 45.29
CA LEU A 303 -25.49 -46.56 46.64
C LEU A 303 -26.75 -47.40 46.85
N ILE A 304 -27.65 -47.45 45.86
CA ILE A 304 -28.82 -48.35 45.87
C ILE A 304 -28.36 -49.81 45.97
N LEU A 305 -27.40 -50.24 45.13
CA LEU A 305 -26.86 -51.61 45.15
C LEU A 305 -26.20 -51.96 46.49
N ALA A 306 -25.52 -51.02 47.16
CA ALA A 306 -24.96 -51.21 48.49
C ALA A 306 -26.08 -51.44 49.53
N LYS A 307 -27.10 -50.57 49.55
CA LYS A 307 -28.25 -50.69 50.45
C LYS A 307 -29.02 -52.00 50.24
N THR A 308 -29.25 -52.41 48.99
CA THR A 308 -29.89 -53.70 48.68
C THR A 308 -29.05 -54.90 49.13
N LYS A 309 -27.71 -54.80 49.13
CA LYS A 309 -26.84 -55.84 49.70
C LYS A 309 -26.94 -55.90 51.22
N GLU A 310 -27.02 -54.76 51.91
CA GLU A 310 -27.22 -54.71 53.37
C GLU A 310 -28.60 -55.26 53.78
N GLU A 311 -29.66 -54.92 53.03
CA GLU A 311 -31.00 -55.49 53.22
C GLU A 311 -31.02 -57.00 52.98
N LEU A 312 -30.28 -57.49 51.98
CA LEU A 312 -30.15 -58.92 51.70
C LEU A 312 -29.37 -59.66 52.80
N THR A 313 -28.24 -59.14 53.28
CA THR A 313 -27.47 -59.79 54.36
C THR A 313 -28.23 -59.77 55.68
N HIS A 314 -28.98 -58.69 55.97
CA HIS A 314 -29.88 -58.64 57.13
C HIS A 314 -31.00 -59.69 57.01
N SER A 315 -31.65 -59.81 55.83
CA SER A 315 -32.67 -60.84 55.59
C SER A 315 -32.11 -62.26 55.69
N GLN A 316 -30.87 -62.49 55.28
CA GLN A 316 -30.19 -63.79 55.44
C GLN A 316 -29.90 -64.09 56.92
N ALA A 317 -29.49 -63.10 57.71
CA ALA A 317 -29.25 -63.27 59.15
C ALA A 317 -30.53 -63.63 59.91
N GLU A 318 -31.65 -62.94 59.65
CA GLU A 318 -32.95 -63.29 60.24
C GLU A 318 -33.47 -64.66 59.74
N GLN A 319 -33.17 -65.06 58.50
CA GLN A 319 -33.48 -66.41 58.02
C GLN A 319 -32.68 -67.48 58.77
N VAL A 320 -31.37 -67.29 59.00
CA VAL A 320 -30.53 -68.22 59.78
C VAL A 320 -31.08 -68.36 61.21
N LYS A 321 -31.32 -67.24 61.89
CA LYS A 321 -31.90 -67.17 63.23
C LYS A 321 -33.29 -67.82 63.33
N THR A 322 -34.11 -67.72 62.28
CA THR A 322 -35.40 -68.44 62.19
C THR A 322 -35.21 -69.95 62.06
N LEU A 323 -34.20 -70.38 61.30
CA LEU A 323 -33.83 -71.79 61.11
C LEU A 323 -33.26 -72.41 62.39
N GLU A 324 -32.45 -71.65 63.14
CA GLU A 324 -31.97 -72.01 64.49
C GLU A 324 -33.13 -72.19 65.47
N ASN A 325 -34.07 -71.24 65.54
CA ASN A 325 -35.27 -71.34 66.37
C ASN A 325 -36.16 -72.55 66.00
N PHE A 326 -36.27 -72.87 64.71
CA PHE A 326 -36.98 -74.05 64.22
C PHE A 326 -36.28 -75.36 64.63
N ASN A 327 -34.96 -75.43 64.50
CA ASN A 327 -34.17 -76.58 64.94
C ASN A 327 -34.23 -76.77 66.47
N GLN A 328 -34.19 -75.69 67.24
CA GLN A 328 -34.37 -75.74 68.69
C GLN A 328 -35.76 -76.27 69.07
N SER A 329 -36.80 -75.81 68.37
CA SER A 329 -38.17 -76.31 68.55
C SER A 329 -38.32 -77.79 68.20
N GLN A 330 -37.64 -78.26 67.15
CA GLN A 330 -37.57 -79.69 66.79
C GLN A 330 -36.88 -80.53 67.86
N LEU A 331 -35.78 -80.04 68.46
CA LEU A 331 -35.10 -80.70 69.57
C LEU A 331 -36.01 -80.81 70.81
N THR A 332 -36.67 -79.72 71.20
CA THR A 332 -37.65 -79.73 72.31
C THR A 332 -38.81 -80.70 72.05
N LEU A 333 -39.32 -80.76 70.81
CA LEU A 333 -40.38 -81.69 70.41
C LEU A 333 -39.93 -83.16 70.43
N ALA A 334 -38.68 -83.44 70.00
CA ALA A 334 -38.10 -84.78 70.08
C ALA A 334 -37.91 -85.22 71.55
N GLN A 335 -37.52 -84.29 72.42
CA GLN A 335 -37.34 -84.55 73.84
C GLN A 335 -38.66 -84.80 74.58
N THR A 336 -39.71 -83.98 74.36
CA THR A 336 -41.05 -84.24 74.93
C THR A 336 -41.66 -85.55 74.42
N LYS A 337 -41.41 -85.96 73.17
CA LYS A 337 -41.80 -87.30 72.68
C LYS A 337 -41.10 -88.43 73.44
N LYS A 338 -39.82 -88.27 73.79
CA LYS A 338 -39.06 -89.25 74.59
C LYS A 338 -39.62 -89.35 76.01
N GLU A 339 -39.88 -88.21 76.65
CA GLU A 339 -40.47 -88.14 77.99
C GLU A 339 -41.88 -88.75 78.04
N LEU A 340 -42.71 -88.49 77.02
CA LEU A 340 -44.04 -89.11 76.86
C LEU A 340 -43.96 -90.63 76.71
N ALA A 341 -43.02 -91.14 75.91
CA ALA A 341 -42.81 -92.58 75.74
C ALA A 341 -42.33 -93.26 77.04
N GLN A 342 -41.49 -92.57 77.83
CA GLN A 342 -41.10 -93.05 79.16
C GLN A 342 -42.31 -93.11 80.10
N PHE A 343 -43.13 -92.05 80.16
CA PHE A 343 -44.35 -92.02 80.98
C PHE A 343 -45.35 -93.13 80.61
N GLN A 344 -45.53 -93.40 79.31
CA GLN A 344 -46.34 -94.53 78.84
C GLN A 344 -45.78 -95.88 79.31
N SER A 345 -44.47 -96.08 79.29
CA SER A 345 -43.84 -97.30 79.82
C SER A 345 -44.10 -97.48 81.33
N THR A 346 -44.02 -96.41 82.13
CA THR A 346 -44.32 -96.46 83.57
C THR A 346 -45.80 -96.74 83.84
N GLN A 347 -46.70 -96.22 83.00
CA GLN A 347 -48.13 -96.52 83.08
C GLN A 347 -48.45 -97.98 82.77
N VAL A 348 -47.73 -98.62 81.82
CA VAL A 348 -47.87 -100.06 81.54
C VAL A 348 -47.40 -100.88 82.75
N GLN A 349 -46.22 -100.59 83.31
CA GLN A 349 -45.69 -101.31 84.48
C GLN A 349 -46.63 -101.24 85.70
N THR A 350 -47.15 -100.05 86.01
CA THR A 350 -48.07 -99.88 87.16
C THR A 350 -49.44 -100.54 86.96
N LEU A 351 -49.90 -100.73 85.72
CA LEU A 351 -51.07 -101.57 85.42
C LEU A 351 -50.77 -103.07 85.58
N GLU A 352 -49.58 -103.52 85.18
CA GLU A 352 -49.11 -104.91 85.36
C GLU A 352 -49.05 -105.27 86.86
N GLU A 353 -48.45 -104.41 87.68
CA GLU A 353 -48.36 -104.55 89.15
C GLU A 353 -49.76 -104.58 89.80
N LEU A 354 -50.66 -103.70 89.39
CA LEU A 354 -52.05 -103.67 89.87
C LEU A 354 -52.80 -104.97 89.53
N HIS A 355 -52.56 -105.53 88.34
CA HIS A 355 -53.16 -106.79 87.91
C HIS A 355 -52.64 -107.99 88.73
N GLN A 356 -51.33 -108.02 89.03
CA GLN A 356 -50.73 -109.04 89.90
C GLN A 356 -51.28 -108.96 91.32
N SER A 357 -51.34 -107.76 91.91
CA SER A 357 -51.90 -107.52 93.25
C SER A 357 -53.37 -107.96 93.35
N LYS A 358 -54.19 -107.65 92.33
CA LYS A 358 -55.59 -108.08 92.23
C LYS A 358 -55.73 -109.60 92.12
N SER A 359 -54.82 -110.27 91.40
CA SER A 359 -54.78 -111.73 91.29
C SER A 359 -54.50 -112.40 92.64
N ALA A 360 -53.51 -111.89 93.39
CA ALA A 360 -53.17 -112.40 94.72
C ALA A 360 -54.36 -112.30 95.70
N LEU A 361 -55.07 -111.16 95.71
CA LEU A 361 -56.22 -110.93 96.58
C LEU A 361 -57.37 -111.93 96.35
N VAL A 362 -57.62 -112.32 95.08
CA VAL A 362 -58.62 -113.34 94.73
C VAL A 362 -58.23 -114.71 95.29
N GLN A 363 -56.95 -115.07 95.23
CA GLN A 363 -56.44 -116.33 95.77
C GLN A 363 -56.59 -116.39 97.30
N THR A 364 -56.19 -115.35 98.04
CA THR A 364 -56.34 -115.31 99.51
C THR A 364 -57.80 -115.41 99.96
N THR A 365 -58.72 -114.80 99.21
CA THR A 365 -60.17 -114.85 99.48
C THR A 365 -60.71 -116.28 99.36
N LYS A 366 -60.23 -117.04 98.37
CA LYS A 366 -60.59 -118.44 98.15
C LYS A 366 -60.11 -119.34 99.31
N GLU A 367 -58.86 -119.18 99.73
CA GLU A 367 -58.27 -119.93 100.85
C GLU A 367 -58.99 -119.66 102.17
N LEU A 368 -59.34 -118.40 102.45
CA LEU A 368 -60.13 -118.02 103.63
C LEU A 368 -61.50 -118.72 103.67
N SER A 369 -62.21 -118.77 102.54
CA SER A 369 -63.53 -119.42 102.45
C SER A 369 -63.47 -120.95 102.58
N GLN A 370 -62.38 -121.60 102.14
CA GLN A 370 -62.17 -123.03 102.41
C GLN A 370 -61.89 -123.30 103.91
N SER A 371 -61.13 -122.43 104.58
CA SER A 371 -60.85 -122.52 106.02
C SER A 371 -62.10 -122.39 106.89
N GLN A 372 -63.02 -121.48 106.51
CA GLN A 372 -64.33 -121.37 107.19
C GLN A 372 -65.18 -122.64 107.01
N SER A 373 -65.17 -123.25 105.83
CA SER A 373 -65.95 -124.47 105.55
C SER A 373 -65.53 -125.66 106.43
N THR A 374 -64.23 -125.86 106.66
CA THR A 374 -63.73 -126.96 107.50
C THR A 374 -63.91 -126.68 109.00
N GLN A 375 -63.94 -125.42 109.41
CA GLN A 375 -64.26 -125.03 110.79
C GLN A 375 -65.72 -125.31 111.16
N VAL A 376 -66.66 -125.20 110.22
CA VAL A 376 -68.08 -125.57 110.45
C VAL A 376 -68.24 -127.07 110.63
N GLN A 377 -67.67 -127.89 109.73
CA GLN A 377 -67.80 -129.35 109.80
C GLN A 377 -67.26 -129.94 111.12
N THR A 378 -66.09 -129.47 111.57
CA THR A 378 -65.46 -129.94 112.81
C THR A 378 -66.23 -129.56 114.09
N LEU A 379 -66.99 -128.45 114.08
CA LEU A 379 -67.93 -128.11 115.15
C LEU A 379 -69.14 -129.06 115.19
N GLU A 380 -69.61 -129.48 114.02
CA GLU A 380 -70.81 -130.31 113.86
C GLU A 380 -70.54 -131.77 114.29
N GLU A 381 -69.38 -132.32 113.91
CA GLU A 381 -68.88 -133.62 114.39
C GLU A 381 -68.68 -133.64 115.91
N LEU A 382 -68.12 -132.57 116.48
CA LEU A 382 -67.94 -132.43 117.93
C LEU A 382 -69.28 -132.44 118.67
N HIS A 383 -70.31 -131.83 118.09
CA HIS A 383 -71.65 -131.80 118.67
C HIS A 383 -72.35 -133.16 118.64
N GLN A 384 -72.15 -133.95 117.57
CA GLN A 384 -72.65 -135.32 117.48
C GLN A 384 -71.96 -136.26 118.49
N SER A 385 -70.63 -136.19 118.59
CA SER A 385 -69.85 -136.97 119.56
C SER A 385 -70.29 -136.71 121.01
N LYS A 386 -70.56 -135.43 121.33
CA LYS A 386 -71.08 -135.01 122.64
C LYS A 386 -72.49 -135.54 122.92
N SER A 387 -73.34 -135.66 121.90
CA SER A 387 -74.69 -136.24 122.03
C SER A 387 -74.66 -137.74 122.35
N ALA A 388 -73.80 -138.50 121.65
CA ALA A 388 -73.65 -139.94 121.88
C ALA A 388 -73.14 -140.25 123.31
N LEU A 389 -72.26 -139.41 123.85
CA LEU A 389 -71.75 -139.55 125.22
C LEU A 389 -72.86 -139.45 126.29
N VAL A 390 -73.85 -138.57 126.09
CA VAL A 390 -74.97 -138.39 127.03
C VAL A 390 -75.89 -139.61 127.02
N GLN A 391 -76.24 -140.14 125.84
CA GLN A 391 -77.07 -141.34 125.73
C GLN A 391 -76.41 -142.56 126.41
N ALA A 392 -75.11 -142.75 126.24
CA ALA A 392 -74.36 -143.81 126.91
C ALA A 392 -74.38 -143.67 128.45
N GLN A 393 -74.41 -142.44 128.98
CA GLN A 393 -74.54 -142.20 130.43
C GLN A 393 -75.95 -142.54 130.95
N GLU A 394 -77.00 -142.25 130.18
CA GLU A 394 -78.38 -142.61 130.53
C GLU A 394 -78.63 -144.12 130.47
N GLU A 395 -78.08 -144.83 129.50
CA GLU A 395 -78.13 -146.30 129.47
C GLU A 395 -77.44 -146.93 130.69
N ILE A 396 -76.27 -146.42 131.10
CA ILE A 396 -75.55 -146.85 132.30
C ILE A 396 -76.40 -146.60 133.57
N ALA A 397 -77.14 -145.49 133.64
CA ALA A 397 -78.03 -145.20 134.76
C ALA A 397 -79.23 -146.18 134.81
N GLN A 398 -79.87 -146.45 133.67
CA GLN A 398 -80.98 -147.40 133.57
C GLN A 398 -80.56 -148.84 133.87
N LEU A 399 -79.35 -149.26 133.44
CA LEU A 399 -78.80 -150.58 133.75
C LEU A 399 -78.53 -150.76 135.25
N LYS A 400 -78.00 -149.73 135.94
CA LYS A 400 -77.81 -149.77 137.40
C LYS A 400 -79.12 -149.97 138.16
N GLU A 401 -80.17 -149.25 137.79
CA GLU A 401 -81.45 -149.36 138.52
C GLU A 401 -82.18 -150.68 138.21
N LYS A 402 -82.00 -151.25 137.00
CA LYS A 402 -82.42 -152.63 136.70
C LYS A 402 -81.73 -153.66 137.59
N ILE A 403 -80.45 -153.48 137.92
CA ILE A 403 -79.72 -154.37 138.83
C ILE A 403 -80.30 -154.27 140.25
N ARG A 404 -80.50 -153.04 140.78
CA ARG A 404 -81.08 -152.83 142.12
C ARG A 404 -82.45 -153.49 142.28
N LEU A 405 -83.34 -153.33 141.30
CA LEU A 405 -84.67 -153.96 141.31
C LEU A 405 -84.63 -155.50 141.22
N LEU A 406 -83.62 -156.07 140.55
CA LEU A 406 -83.40 -157.52 140.48
C LEU A 406 -82.87 -158.11 141.80
N GLU A 407 -82.14 -157.33 142.60
CA GLU A 407 -81.67 -157.75 143.92
C GLU A 407 -82.81 -157.68 144.96
N GLU A 408 -83.58 -156.58 144.97
CA GLU A 408 -84.74 -156.40 145.88
C GLU A 408 -85.85 -157.44 145.64
N THR A 409 -86.10 -157.82 144.39
CA THR A 409 -87.07 -158.89 144.07
C THR A 409 -86.61 -160.29 144.50
N LYS A 410 -85.31 -160.61 144.40
CA LYS A 410 -84.77 -161.89 144.92
C LYS A 410 -84.83 -161.97 146.44
N ILE A 411 -84.53 -160.88 147.15
CA ILE A 411 -84.63 -160.81 148.62
C ILE A 411 -86.08 -161.08 149.08
N SER A 412 -87.07 -160.66 148.30
CA SER A 412 -88.49 -160.85 148.64
C SER A 412 -88.97 -162.30 148.52
N GLN A 413 -88.46 -163.09 147.57
CA GLN A 413 -88.98 -164.44 147.30
C GLN A 413 -88.48 -165.53 148.25
N ILE A 414 -87.26 -165.43 148.81
CA ILE A 414 -86.70 -166.48 149.67
C ILE A 414 -87.23 -166.42 151.11
N ARG A 415 -87.80 -165.29 151.54
CA ARG A 415 -88.45 -165.14 152.86
C ARG A 415 -89.68 -166.03 153.08
N GLN A 416 -90.14 -166.78 152.06
CA GLN A 416 -91.28 -167.70 152.16
C GLN A 416 -90.91 -169.20 152.24
N ARG A 417 -89.63 -169.61 152.14
CA ARG A 417 -89.28 -171.05 152.20
C ARG A 417 -87.88 -171.38 152.76
N MET A 418 -87.84 -171.47 154.10
CA MET A 418 -86.96 -172.33 154.94
C MET A 418 -85.42 -172.28 154.84
N LEU A 419 -84.80 -172.44 156.03
CA LEU A 419 -83.49 -173.05 156.32
C LEU A 419 -82.18 -172.32 155.91
N VAL A 420 -81.35 -172.11 156.95
CA VAL A 420 -79.86 -172.22 156.96
C VAL A 420 -79.04 -171.18 156.17
N SER A 421 -78.41 -170.27 156.92
CA SER A 421 -76.94 -170.03 157.06
C SER A 421 -75.92 -170.43 155.96
N PRO A 422 -74.68 -169.86 155.96
CA PRO A 422 -74.26 -168.52 156.41
C PRO A 422 -73.10 -167.91 155.55
N MET A 423 -72.47 -166.84 156.08
CA MET A 423 -71.03 -166.49 155.97
C MET A 423 -70.35 -166.10 154.63
N PHE A 424 -69.58 -164.99 154.74
CA PHE A 424 -68.18 -164.75 154.30
C PHE A 424 -67.59 -165.43 153.04
N GLY A 425 -66.93 -164.63 152.19
CA GLY A 425 -65.96 -165.11 151.20
C GLY A 425 -65.14 -164.02 150.48
N SER A 426 -63.84 -163.92 150.81
CA SER A 426 -62.75 -163.40 149.93
C SER A 426 -62.17 -164.61 149.14
N PRO A 427 -61.18 -164.56 148.19
CA PRO A 427 -60.20 -163.49 147.92
C PRO A 427 -59.70 -163.33 146.44
N TYR A 428 -58.60 -162.58 146.28
CA TYR A 428 -57.63 -162.42 145.15
C TYR A 428 -57.84 -163.14 143.80
N GLY A 429 -57.75 -162.38 142.69
CA GLY A 429 -57.62 -162.87 141.30
C GLY A 429 -56.69 -161.97 140.45
N PHE A 430 -55.95 -162.54 139.46
CA PHE A 430 -54.66 -161.97 138.97
C PHE A 430 -54.17 -162.64 137.65
N ASN A 431 -53.86 -161.91 136.55
CA ASN A 431 -52.80 -162.18 135.50
C ASN A 431 -52.99 -161.58 134.05
N PHE A 432 -51.86 -161.15 133.45
CA PHE A 432 -51.39 -161.19 132.03
C PHE A 432 -51.92 -160.32 130.83
N PHE A 433 -50.98 -160.09 129.90
CA PHE A 433 -51.01 -159.49 128.53
C PHE A 433 -51.67 -160.42 127.45
N PRO A 434 -51.84 -160.03 126.14
CA PRO A 434 -51.61 -158.74 125.43
C PRO A 434 -52.80 -158.28 124.52
N GLY A 435 -52.60 -157.23 123.70
CA GLY A 435 -53.13 -157.21 122.31
C GLY A 435 -53.92 -155.99 121.78
N GLN A 436 -53.40 -155.40 120.69
CA GLN A 436 -54.04 -154.71 119.52
C GLN A 436 -55.34 -153.88 119.69
N GLY A 437 -55.53 -152.71 119.09
CA GLY A 437 -54.79 -151.97 118.03
C GLY A 437 -55.53 -150.63 117.74
N THR A 438 -55.72 -150.05 116.54
CA THR A 438 -55.03 -149.91 115.22
C THR A 438 -56.09 -149.39 114.23
N ALA A 439 -55.93 -148.39 113.35
CA ALA A 439 -54.96 -147.31 113.06
C ALA A 439 -55.73 -146.25 112.21
N GLY A 440 -55.24 -145.12 111.67
CA GLY A 440 -53.93 -144.45 111.55
C GLY A 440 -54.09 -143.22 110.62
N GLY A 441 -53.13 -142.32 110.37
CA GLY A 441 -51.77 -142.14 110.91
C GLY A 441 -50.98 -141.06 110.12
N THR A 442 -49.76 -140.72 110.57
CA THR A 442 -48.53 -140.35 109.77
C THR A 442 -48.56 -139.27 108.65
N ALA A 443 -47.52 -138.47 108.36
CA ALA A 443 -46.09 -138.53 108.75
C ALA A 443 -45.24 -137.22 108.58
N ILE A 444 -44.47 -136.86 109.62
CA ILE A 444 -43.03 -136.45 109.71
C ILE A 444 -42.40 -135.30 108.83
N ASN A 445 -41.62 -134.42 109.52
CA ASN A 445 -40.29 -133.83 109.16
C ASN A 445 -40.14 -132.37 108.55
N PRO A 446 -38.95 -131.68 108.65
CA PRO A 446 -38.85 -130.43 109.43
C PRO A 446 -37.87 -129.30 108.92
N THR A 447 -37.50 -128.37 109.84
CA THR A 447 -36.22 -127.59 109.98
C THR A 447 -35.93 -126.27 109.21
N VAL A 448 -35.89 -125.16 109.98
CA VAL A 448 -34.76 -124.18 110.21
C VAL A 448 -34.36 -123.08 109.16
N LYS A 449 -34.68 -121.80 109.51
CA LYS A 449 -33.90 -120.50 109.40
C LYS A 449 -33.41 -119.96 108.01
N PRO A 450 -32.93 -118.68 107.89
CA PRO A 450 -33.31 -117.39 108.54
C PRO A 450 -33.27 -116.14 107.57
N VAL A 451 -33.32 -114.89 108.12
CA VAL A 451 -32.84 -113.57 107.54
C VAL A 451 -33.72 -112.94 106.43
N SER A 452 -33.96 -111.61 106.30
CA SER A 452 -33.93 -110.43 107.22
C SER A 452 -34.75 -109.23 106.59
N PRO A 453 -34.62 -107.90 106.88
CA PRO A 453 -35.80 -107.01 107.03
C PRO A 453 -35.80 -105.73 106.14
N GLU A 454 -36.59 -104.70 106.53
CA GLU A 454 -36.57 -103.28 106.09
C GLU A 454 -37.07 -102.99 104.65
N GLU A 455 -37.70 -101.85 104.31
CA GLU A 455 -38.36 -100.74 105.06
C GLU A 455 -39.31 -99.97 104.07
N ALA A 456 -40.04 -98.92 104.49
CA ALA A 456 -40.19 -97.61 103.77
C ALA A 456 -41.45 -96.75 104.10
N ALA A 457 -41.28 -95.43 103.84
CA ALA A 457 -42.28 -94.36 103.56
C ALA A 457 -42.99 -93.70 104.78
N LYS A 458 -43.18 -92.37 104.87
CA LYS A 458 -43.03 -91.20 103.95
C LYS A 458 -42.19 -90.08 104.67
N GLU A 459 -41.84 -88.88 104.16
CA GLU A 459 -42.58 -87.92 103.30
C GLU A 459 -41.67 -86.90 102.55
N ASN A 460 -42.10 -85.65 102.33
CA ASN A 460 -41.83 -84.86 101.11
C ASN A 460 -41.18 -83.46 101.37
N SER A 461 -40.98 -82.64 100.31
CA SER A 461 -40.56 -81.20 100.26
C SER A 461 -39.06 -80.84 100.14
N VAL A 462 -38.63 -79.72 99.50
CA VAL A 462 -39.18 -78.88 98.39
C VAL A 462 -38.13 -77.82 97.91
N LYS A 463 -38.14 -77.40 96.61
CA LYS A 463 -37.55 -76.15 96.02
C LYS A 463 -36.01 -75.93 96.12
N ASN A 464 -35.34 -74.95 95.48
CA ASN A 464 -35.51 -74.20 94.20
C ASN A 464 -34.16 -73.56 93.76
N GLU A 465 -34.07 -73.12 92.49
CA GLU A 465 -33.44 -71.88 91.91
C GLU A 465 -32.01 -71.44 92.34
N LEU A 466 -31.09 -71.06 91.43
CA LEU A 466 -31.03 -69.83 90.59
C LEU A 466 -31.01 -68.52 91.43
N THR A 467 -30.16 -67.49 91.19
CA THR A 467 -29.01 -67.30 90.26
C THR A 467 -28.20 -66.06 90.69
N SER A 468 -27.00 -65.89 90.11
CA SER A 468 -26.29 -64.62 89.82
C SER A 468 -25.98 -63.66 90.96
#